data_AF-A0A259Y0I5-F1
#
_entry.id   AF-A0A259Y0I5-F1
#
_cell.length_a   1.000
_cell.length_b   1.000
_cell.length_c   1.000
_cell.angle_alpha   90.00
_cell.angle_beta   90.00
_cell.angle_gamma   90.00
#
_symmetry.space_group_name_H-M   'P 1'
#
loop_
_entity.id
_entity.type
_entity.pdbx_description
1 polymer ?
#
loop_
_entity_poly.entity_id
_entity_poly.type
_entity_poly.pdbx_seq_one_letter_code
_entity_poly.pdbx_strand_id
1 'polypeptide(L)'
;MATVPERVLDECAHVLIDKIDQLLDRVTDRAVAAPTPGSAAWELEWSVRDTPIGRTRVAERSRVREELARRACAGLGIAEGSTPAVPARHAPPVRPRRTKPGRVRVDEAQLAFF
;
A
#
# COMPACT_ATOMS: atom_id res chain seq x y z
N MET A 1 -38.94 8.00 13.48
CA MET A 1 -37.77 8.02 12.57
C MET A 1 -36.82 6.94 13.05
N ALA A 2 -36.47 5.98 12.20
CA ALA A 2 -35.42 5.03 12.54
C ALA A 2 -34.07 5.75 12.39
N THR A 3 -33.38 5.95 13.50
CA THR A 3 -32.04 6.56 13.51
C THR A 3 -31.03 5.51 13.05
N VAL A 4 -30.13 5.89 12.14
CA VAL A 4 -29.04 5.01 11.71
C VAL A 4 -28.15 4.71 12.92
N PRO A 5 -27.80 3.44 13.19
CA PRO A 5 -26.93 3.11 14.31
C PRO A 5 -25.53 3.73 14.14
N GLU A 6 -24.95 4.27 15.21
CA GLU A 6 -23.62 4.89 15.19
C GLU A 6 -22.55 3.99 14.57
N ARG A 7 -22.55 2.69 14.88
CA ARG A 7 -21.63 1.71 14.27
C ARG A 7 -21.66 1.70 12.74
N VAL A 8 -22.83 1.94 12.14
CA VAL A 8 -22.98 1.98 10.69
C VAL A 8 -22.41 3.28 10.13
N LEU A 9 -22.54 4.38 10.87
CA LEU A 9 -21.90 5.65 10.51
C LEU A 9 -20.37 5.53 10.59
N ASP A 10 -19.85 4.86 11.62
CA ASP A 10 -18.42 4.59 11.75
C ASP A 10 -17.90 3.73 10.61
N GLU A 11 -18.59 2.63 10.28
CA GLU A 11 -18.23 1.79 9.12
C GLU A 11 -18.22 2.59 7.81
N CYS A 12 -19.25 3.41 7.59
CA CYS A 12 -19.33 4.30 6.42
C CYS A 12 -18.17 5.30 6.40
N ALA A 13 -17.77 5.85 7.55
CA ALA A 13 -16.64 6.78 7.65
C ALA A 13 -15.32 6.08 7.28
N HIS A 14 -15.08 4.86 7.75
CA HIS A 14 -13.91 4.08 7.36
C HIS A 14 -13.85 3.81 5.86
N VAL A 15 -14.97 3.39 5.26
CA VAL A 15 -15.06 3.16 3.81
C VAL A 15 -14.80 4.46 3.03
N LEU A 16 -15.27 5.60 3.54
CA LEU A 16 -15.01 6.89 2.90
C LEU A 16 -13.52 7.26 2.97
N ILE A 17 -12.86 7.05 4.12
CA ILE A 17 -11.42 7.26 4.29
C ILE A 17 -10.64 6.40 3.29
N ASP A 18 -10.94 5.10 3.21
CA ASP A 18 -10.27 4.19 2.27
C ASP A 18 -10.44 4.62 0.81
N LYS A 19 -11.62 5.14 0.45
CA LYS A 19 -11.87 5.64 -0.90
C LYS A 19 -11.10 6.92 -1.19
N ILE A 20 -11.00 7.84 -0.22
CA ILE A 20 -10.20 9.04 -0.35
C ILE A 20 -8.73 8.67 -0.54
N ASP A 21 -8.21 7.71 0.22
CA ASP A 21 -6.84 7.22 0.09
C ASP A 21 -6.57 6.60 -1.30
N GLN A 22 -7.49 5.76 -1.80
CA GLN A 22 -7.38 5.19 -3.14
C GLN A 22 -7.42 6.26 -4.24
N LEU A 23 -8.28 7.27 -4.08
CA LEU A 23 -8.34 8.39 -5.02
C LEU A 23 -7.05 9.20 -5.00
N LEU A 24 -6.51 9.47 -3.81
CA LEU A 24 -5.24 10.16 -3.61
C LEU A 24 -4.08 9.39 -4.25
N ASP A 25 -4.03 8.07 -4.08
CA ASP A 25 -3.06 7.20 -4.79
C ASP A 25 -3.19 7.35 -6.31
N ARG A 26 -4.42 7.29 -6.83
CA ARG A 26 -4.68 7.36 -8.27
C ARG A 26 -4.28 8.71 -8.88
N VAL A 27 -4.56 9.83 -8.21
CA VAL A 27 -4.14 11.15 -8.70
C VAL A 27 -2.64 11.35 -8.56
N THR A 28 -2.02 10.78 -7.51
CA THR A 28 -0.56 10.78 -7.36
C THR A 28 0.09 10.02 -8.50
N ASP A 29 -0.38 8.82 -8.80
CA ASP A 29 0.11 7.98 -9.90
C ASP A 29 -0.01 8.69 -11.25
N ARG A 30 -1.12 9.40 -11.49
CA ARG A 30 -1.28 10.24 -12.68
C ARG A 30 -0.26 11.40 -12.71
N ALA A 31 -0.04 12.07 -11.57
CA ALA A 31 0.88 13.19 -11.48
C ALA A 31 2.34 12.78 -11.72
N VAL A 32 2.75 11.59 -11.24
CA VAL A 32 4.10 11.04 -11.47
C VAL A 32 4.23 10.26 -12.78
N ALA A 33 3.18 10.25 -13.62
CA ALA A 33 3.09 9.45 -14.83
C ALA A 33 3.47 7.98 -14.59
N ALA A 34 2.97 7.40 -13.49
CA ALA A 34 3.21 6.00 -13.15
C ALA A 34 2.68 5.10 -14.28
N PRO A 35 3.47 4.13 -14.75
CA PRO A 35 3.02 3.21 -15.78
C PRO A 35 1.92 2.31 -15.24
N THR A 36 1.08 1.84 -16.15
CA THR A 36 0.00 0.93 -15.82
C THR A 36 0.57 -0.38 -15.29
N PRO A 37 0.08 -0.91 -14.14
CA PRO A 37 0.50 -2.22 -13.64
C PRO A 37 0.39 -3.31 -14.72
N GLY A 38 1.42 -4.15 -14.82
CA GLY A 38 1.50 -5.21 -15.83
C GLY A 38 1.91 -4.75 -17.24
N SER A 39 2.19 -3.46 -17.45
CA SER A 39 2.84 -2.99 -18.69
C SER A 39 4.36 -3.24 -18.64
N ALA A 40 5.01 -3.33 -19.81
CA ALA A 40 6.47 -3.49 -19.89
C ALA A 40 7.24 -2.34 -19.18
N ALA A 41 6.70 -1.11 -19.25
CA ALA A 41 7.26 0.02 -18.51
C ALA A 41 7.15 -0.16 -16.99
N TRP A 42 6.03 -0.72 -16.51
CA TRP A 42 5.86 -1.06 -15.11
C TRP A 42 6.79 -2.18 -14.66
N GLU A 43 6.98 -3.22 -15.46
CA GLU A 43 7.92 -4.31 -15.14
C GLU A 43 9.37 -3.81 -15.05
N LEU A 44 9.78 -2.95 -15.99
CA LEU A 44 11.10 -2.33 -15.98
C LEU A 44 11.31 -1.48 -14.71
N GLU A 45 10.35 -0.62 -14.39
CA GLU A 45 10.42 0.22 -13.19
C GLU A 45 10.38 -0.59 -11.90
N TRP A 46 9.59 -1.66 -11.87
CA TRP A 46 9.52 -2.59 -10.75
C TRP A 46 10.85 -3.32 -10.54
N SER A 47 11.53 -3.71 -11.63
CA SER A 47 12.83 -4.40 -11.57
C SER A 47 13.94 -3.56 -10.91
N VAL A 48 13.86 -2.23 -11.03
CA VAL A 48 14.86 -1.30 -10.47
C VAL A 48 14.43 -0.66 -9.15
N ARG A 49 13.29 -1.06 -8.57
CA ARG A 49 12.72 -0.45 -7.36
C ARG A 49 13.69 -0.41 -6.18
N ASP A 50 14.46 -1.48 -5.99
CA ASP A 50 15.37 -1.62 -4.84
C ASP A 50 16.76 -1.00 -5.11
N THR A 51 16.96 -0.37 -6.27
CA THR A 51 18.15 0.43 -6.59
C THR A 51 18.06 1.84 -5.98
N PRO A 52 19.16 2.60 -5.88
CA PRO A 52 19.11 4.01 -5.46
C PRO A 52 18.13 4.86 -6.29
N ILE A 53 18.06 4.61 -7.61
CA ILE A 53 17.16 5.33 -8.52
C ILE A 53 15.69 5.02 -8.19
N GLY A 54 15.38 3.73 -7.98
CA GLY A 54 14.04 3.29 -7.56
C GLY A 54 13.61 3.90 -6.23
N ARG A 55 14.52 3.96 -5.24
CA ARG A 55 14.26 4.60 -3.93
C ARG A 55 14.01 6.10 -4.05
N THR A 56 14.79 6.82 -4.85
CA THR A 56 14.57 8.26 -5.09
C THR A 56 13.20 8.50 -5.71
N ARG A 57 12.78 7.65 -6.64
CA ARG A 57 11.46 7.76 -7.29
C ARG A 57 10.31 7.49 -6.34
N VAL A 58 10.45 6.52 -5.43
CA VAL A 58 9.48 6.28 -4.35
C VAL A 58 9.39 7.49 -3.42
N ALA A 59 10.53 8.09 -3.06
CA ALA A 59 10.55 9.29 -2.23
C ALA A 59 9.84 10.48 -2.92
N GLU A 60 10.07 10.67 -4.22
CA GLU A 60 9.38 11.71 -4.99
C GLU A 60 7.86 11.44 -5.07
N ARG A 61 7.43 10.19 -5.29
CA ARG A 61 6.00 9.81 -5.25
C ARG A 61 5.36 10.15 -3.90
N SER A 62 6.04 9.84 -2.79
CA SER A 62 5.56 10.20 -1.44
C SER A 62 5.44 11.71 -1.25
N ARG A 63 6.45 12.47 -1.69
CA ARG A 63 6.44 13.94 -1.63
C ARG A 63 5.27 14.54 -2.42
N VAL A 64 5.01 14.01 -3.62
CA VAL A 64 3.87 14.46 -4.46
C VAL A 64 2.54 14.13 -3.78
N ARG A 65 2.39 12.93 -3.21
CA ARG A 65 1.17 12.54 -2.46
C ARG A 65 0.89 13.50 -1.31
N GLU A 66 1.92 13.80 -0.49
CA GLU A 66 1.80 14.71 0.65
C GLU A 66 1.41 16.13 0.21
N GLU A 67 2.02 16.64 -0.86
CA GLU A 67 1.70 17.97 -1.38
C GLU A 67 0.27 18.05 -1.95
N LEU A 68 -0.18 17.01 -2.66
CA LEU A 68 -1.56 16.92 -3.14
C LEU A 68 -2.56 16.88 -1.99
N ALA A 69 -2.28 16.08 -0.95
CA ALA A 69 -3.12 16.02 0.24
C ALA A 69 -3.18 17.38 0.95
N ARG A 70 -2.04 18.04 1.19
CA ARG A 70 -1.99 19.38 1.79
C ARG A 70 -2.83 20.39 1.02
N ARG A 71 -2.68 20.44 -0.31
CA ARG A 71 -3.46 21.36 -1.17
C ARG A 71 -4.94 21.05 -1.15
N ALA A 72 -5.32 19.77 -1.18
CA ALA A 72 -6.71 19.35 -1.12
C ALA A 72 -7.36 19.75 0.22
N CYS A 73 -6.70 19.49 1.35
CA CYS A 73 -7.20 19.89 2.67
C CYS A 73 -7.35 21.40 2.80
N ALA A 74 -6.36 22.16 2.34
CA ALA A 74 -6.41 23.63 2.32
C ALA A 74 -7.60 24.15 1.47
N GLY A 75 -7.82 23.59 0.29
CA GLY A 75 -8.93 23.96 -0.60
C GLY A 75 -10.32 23.60 -0.04
N LEU A 76 -10.41 22.54 0.78
CA LEU A 76 -11.64 22.13 1.46
C LEU A 76 -11.90 22.89 2.77
N GLY A 77 -11.01 23.79 3.18
CA GLY A 77 -11.12 24.47 4.47
C GLY A 77 -10.96 23.53 5.67
N ILE A 78 -10.41 22.33 5.46
CA ILE A 78 -10.06 21.38 6.50
C ILE A 78 -8.72 21.86 7.09
N ALA A 79 -8.77 22.87 7.95
CA ALA A 79 -7.61 23.37 8.67
C ALA A 79 -7.04 22.26 9.58
N GLU A 80 -5.71 22.22 9.72
CA GLU A 80 -4.89 21.22 10.43
C GLU A 80 -5.34 21.00 11.88
N GLY A 81 -6.36 20.16 12.07
CA GLY A 81 -6.84 19.69 13.37
C GLY A 81 -6.50 18.22 13.66
N SER A 82 -5.76 17.55 12.78
CA SER A 82 -5.35 16.16 12.98
C SER A 82 -3.86 16.04 12.79
N THR A 83 -3.15 15.93 13.91
CA THR A 83 -1.80 15.38 13.94
C THR A 83 -1.75 14.11 13.08
N PRO A 84 -0.77 13.95 12.18
CA PRO A 84 -0.68 12.73 11.40
C PRO A 84 -0.36 11.61 12.37
N ALA A 85 -1.31 10.68 12.55
CA ALA A 85 -1.01 9.37 13.09
C ALA A 85 0.05 8.78 12.16
N VAL A 86 1.29 8.69 12.66
CA VAL A 86 2.40 8.04 11.98
C VAL A 86 1.88 6.70 11.46
N PRO A 87 1.87 6.44 10.14
CA PRO A 87 1.55 5.11 9.67
C PRO A 87 2.63 4.20 10.22
N ALA A 88 2.24 3.34 11.16
CA ALA A 88 3.09 2.24 11.60
C ALA A 88 3.45 1.50 10.31
N ARG A 89 4.72 1.64 9.89
CA ARG A 89 5.28 0.87 8.78
C ARG A 89 4.93 -0.57 9.10
N HIS A 90 4.07 -1.17 8.28
CA HIS A 90 3.85 -2.61 8.29
C HIS A 90 5.19 -3.26 7.95
N ALA A 91 5.99 -3.51 9.00
CA ALA A 91 7.08 -4.43 8.91
C ALA A 91 6.44 -5.79 8.64
N PRO A 92 6.80 -6.49 7.56
CA PRO A 92 6.36 -7.86 7.38
C PRO A 92 6.81 -8.66 8.61
N PRO A 93 5.97 -9.56 9.17
CA PRO A 93 6.39 -10.38 10.28
C PRO A 93 7.55 -11.26 9.82
N VAL A 94 8.76 -10.90 10.23
CA VAL A 94 9.93 -11.77 10.11
C VAL A 94 9.65 -12.95 11.04
N ARG A 95 9.10 -14.03 10.48
CA ARG A 95 9.03 -15.32 11.18
C ARG A 95 10.46 -15.70 11.55
N PRO A 96 10.77 -15.98 12.83
CA PRO A 96 12.05 -16.56 13.17
C PRO A 96 12.10 -17.96 12.55
N ARG A 97 12.98 -18.10 11.54
CA ARG A 97 13.30 -19.38 10.89
C ARG A 97 13.93 -20.29 11.95
N ARG A 98 13.10 -21.11 12.59
CA ARG A 98 13.55 -22.18 13.48
C ARG A 98 14.25 -23.23 12.62
N THR A 99 15.57 -23.20 12.61
CA THR A 99 16.39 -24.31 12.11
C THR A 99 16.19 -25.51 13.03
N LYS A 100 15.54 -26.56 12.51
CA LYS A 100 15.69 -27.92 13.03
C LYS A 100 16.20 -28.80 11.88
N PRO A 101 17.27 -29.58 12.08
CA PRO A 101 17.72 -30.53 11.09
C PRO A 101 16.85 -31.79 11.25
N GLY A 102 16.01 -32.05 10.26
CA GLY A 102 15.22 -33.28 10.17
C GLY A 102 15.33 -33.82 8.77
N ARG A 103 16.18 -34.84 8.58
CA ARG A 103 16.25 -35.64 7.36
C ARG A 103 14.84 -36.16 7.03
N VAL A 104 14.23 -35.65 5.97
CA VAL A 104 13.08 -36.30 5.33
C VAL A 104 13.66 -37.08 4.15
N ARG A 105 13.76 -38.41 4.32
CA ARG A 105 13.90 -39.33 3.20
C ARG A 105 12.61 -39.21 2.40
N VAL A 106 12.71 -38.77 1.15
CA VAL A 106 11.61 -38.88 0.20
C VAL A 106 11.58 -40.34 -0.21
N ASP A 107 10.47 -41.01 0.10
CA ASP A 107 10.19 -42.38 -0.28
C ASP A 107 9.88 -42.42 -1.79
N GLU A 108 10.60 -43.27 -2.51
CA GLU A 108 10.60 -43.42 -3.97
C GLU A 108 9.25 -43.93 -4.53
N ALA A 109 8.30 -44.27 -3.64
CA ALA A 109 6.97 -44.75 -4.00
C ALA A 109 5.96 -43.64 -4.40
N GLN A 110 6.30 -42.35 -4.35
CA GLN A 110 5.37 -41.26 -4.74
C GLN A 110 5.43 -40.84 -6.22
N LEU A 111 6.25 -41.50 -7.06
CA LEU A 111 6.26 -41.31 -8.51
C LEU A 111 5.47 -42.40 -9.25
N ALA A 112 4.19 -42.53 -8.93
CA ALA A 112 3.22 -43.08 -9.86
C ALA A 112 1.85 -42.58 -9.46
N PHE A 113 1.30 -41.62 -10.20
CA PHE A 113 -0.07 -41.69 -10.74
C PHE A 113 -0.19 -40.57 -11.80
N PHE A 114 -0.65 -40.98 -12.97
CA PHE A 114 -0.93 -40.15 -14.16
C PHE A 114 -2.16 -39.26 -13.95
#